data_AF-A0A1B3B2K5-F1
#
_entry.id   AF-A0A1B3B2K5-F1
#
_cell.length_a   1.000
_cell.length_b   1.000
_cell.length_c   1.000
_cell.angle_alpha   90.00
_cell.angle_beta   90.00
_cell.angle_gamma   90.00
#
_symmetry.space_group_name_H-M   'P 1'
#
loop_
_entity.id
_entity.type
_entity.pdbx_description
1 polymer ?
#
loop_
_entity_poly.entity_id
_entity_poly.type
_entity_poly.pdbx_seq_one_letter_code
_entity_poly.pdbx_strand_id
1 'polypeptide(L)' 'SYKGFGGGSVEGKREIAAFFAHVTHETGHFCYISEINKNNAYCDSSNRQWPCAAGQKYYGRGPLQISWNYNYGPA' A
#
# COMPACT_ATOMS: atom_id res chain seq x y z
N SER A 1 -7.75 11.62 5.35
CA SER A 1 -6.39 12.16 5.46
C SER A 1 -5.91 12.09 6.90
N TYR A 2 -4.60 11.96 7.14
CA TYR A 2 -4.02 11.67 8.45
C TYR A 2 -3.46 12.93 9.12
N LYS A 3 -4.19 13.50 10.10
CA LYS A 3 -3.84 14.79 10.73
C LYS A 3 -2.52 14.80 11.51
N GLY A 4 -2.04 13.63 11.95
CA GLY A 4 -0.81 13.50 12.75
C GLY A 4 0.47 13.26 11.95
N PHE A 5 0.35 12.95 10.65
CA PHE A 5 1.50 12.58 9.83
C PHE A 5 2.43 13.79 9.60
N GLY A 6 3.72 13.63 9.90
CA GLY A 6 4.74 14.66 9.74
C GLY A 6 4.72 15.73 10.85
N GLY A 7 4.07 15.46 11.99
CA GLY A 7 4.00 16.37 13.12
C GLY A 7 5.31 16.47 13.92
N GLY A 8 5.56 17.62 14.56
CA GLY A 8 6.79 17.88 15.32
C GLY A 8 7.98 18.31 14.46
N SER A 9 9.02 18.91 15.06
CA SER A 9 10.10 19.55 14.28
C SER A 9 11.15 18.57 13.75
N VAL A 10 11.62 17.64 14.58
CA VAL A 10 12.65 16.66 14.21
C VAL A 10 12.02 15.30 13.90
N GLU A 11 11.08 14.86 14.73
CA GLU A 11 10.36 13.59 14.58
C GLU A 11 9.56 13.57 13.29
N GLY A 12 8.81 14.65 12.99
CA GLY A 12 8.07 14.77 11.74
C GLY A 12 8.95 14.72 10.49
N LYS A 13 10.15 15.31 10.54
CA LYS A 13 11.12 15.20 9.43
C LYS A 13 11.60 13.76 9.25
N ARG A 14 11.88 13.05 10.34
CA ARG A 14 12.28 11.63 10.31
C ARG A 14 11.14 10.75 9.79
N GLU A 15 9.90 11.01 10.20
CA GLU A 15 8.71 10.30 9.73
C GLU A 15 8.51 10.49 8.22
N ILE A 16 8.56 11.74 7.73
CA ILE A 16 8.45 12.04 6.30
C ILE A 16 9.57 11.36 5.51
N ALA A 17 10.81 11.43 6.02
CA ALA A 17 11.95 10.78 5.37
C ALA A 17 11.79 9.25 5.33
N ALA A 18 11.34 8.63 6.42
CA ALA A 18 11.10 7.19 6.50
C ALA A 18 9.99 6.75 5.54
N PHE A 19 8.89 7.51 5.49
CA PHE A 19 7.82 7.28 4.53
C PHE A 19 8.35 7.28 3.10
N PHE A 20 9.10 8.31 2.70
CA PHE A 20 9.65 8.39 1.36
C PHE A 20 10.75 7.37 1.07
N ALA A 21 11.51 6.94 2.07
CA ALA A 21 12.48 5.86 1.93
C ALA A 21 11.77 4.54 1.57
N HIS A 22 10.68 4.20 2.28
CA HIS A 22 9.87 3.04 1.95
C HIS A 22 9.22 3.18 0.58
N VAL A 23 8.59 4.33 0.28
CA VAL A 23 7.98 4.54 -1.04
C VAL A 23 9.00 4.37 -2.16
N THR A 24 10.20 4.93 -2.01
CA THR A 24 11.30 4.79 -2.96
C THR A 24 11.66 3.32 -3.18
N HIS A 25 11.76 2.55 -2.10
CA HIS A 25 12.07 1.12 -2.18
C HIS A 25 10.96 0.33 -2.91
N GLU A 26 9.71 0.48 -2.48
CA GLU A 26 8.56 -0.28 -2.97
C GLU A 26 8.23 0.01 -4.45
N THR A 27 8.48 1.23 -4.91
CA THR A 27 8.10 1.66 -6.27
C THR A 27 9.27 1.71 -7.25
N GLY A 28 10.47 1.32 -6.82
CA GLY A 28 11.68 1.46 -7.63
C GLY A 28 11.95 2.92 -8.01
N HIS A 29 12.15 3.78 -7.00
CA HIS A 29 12.30 5.23 -7.17
C HIS A 29 11.11 5.88 -7.91
N PHE A 30 9.88 5.55 -7.49
CA PHE A 30 8.63 6.06 -8.08
C PHE A 30 8.40 5.66 -9.53
N CYS A 31 9.11 4.66 -10.06
CA CYS A 31 8.94 4.20 -11.43
C CYS A 31 7.64 3.41 -11.63
N TYR A 32 7.26 2.60 -10.64
CA TYR A 32 6.15 1.66 -10.76
C TYR A 32 4.92 2.07 -9.95
N ILE A 33 3.78 2.21 -10.64
CA ILE A 33 2.46 2.47 -10.01
C ILE A 33 1.82 1.16 -9.53
N SER A 34 2.07 0.06 -10.23
CA SER A 34 1.52 -1.26 -9.93
C SER A 34 2.63 -2.30 -9.90
N GLU A 35 2.45 -3.32 -9.08
CA GLU A 35 3.31 -4.51 -9.04
C GLU A 35 3.55 -5.05 -10.45
N ILE A 36 4.80 -5.43 -10.73
CA ILE A 36 5.22 -5.89 -12.05
C ILE A 36 4.50 -7.19 -12.41
N ASN A 37 4.45 -8.16 -11.48
CA ASN A 37 3.78 -9.43 -11.67
C ASN A 37 2.35 -9.40 -11.10
N LYS A 38 1.34 -9.45 -11.98
CA LYS A 38 -0.08 -9.36 -11.60
C LYS A 38 -0.81 -10.70 -11.65
N ASN A 39 -0.07 -11.80 -11.59
CA ASN A 39 -0.65 -13.14 -11.72
C ASN A 39 -1.40 -13.57 -10.45
N ASN A 40 -0.90 -13.17 -9.27
CA ASN A 40 -1.58 -13.44 -8.01
C ASN A 40 -2.79 -12.52 -7.83
N ALA A 41 -3.92 -13.09 -7.41
CA ALA A 41 -5.12 -12.33 -7.09
C ALA A 41 -5.01 -11.60 -5.74
N TYR A 42 -4.09 -12.01 -4.86
CA TYR A 42 -3.97 -11.51 -3.49
C TYR A 42 -5.34 -11.50 -2.79
N CYS A 43 -6.06 -12.61 -2.94
CA CYS A 43 -7.38 -12.80 -2.38
C CYS A 43 -7.27 -13.83 -1.25
N ASP A 44 -7.48 -13.36 -0.01
CA ASP A 44 -7.75 -14.24 1.12
C ASP A 44 -9.26 -14.51 1.17
N SER A 45 -9.66 -15.69 0.71
CA SER A 45 -11.06 -16.14 0.71
C SER A 45 -11.61 -16.45 2.11
N SER A 46 -10.74 -16.56 3.13
CA SER A 46 -11.17 -16.75 4.52
C SER A 46 -11.62 -15.43 5.16
N ASN A 47 -11.21 -14.28 4.61
CA ASN A 47 -11.62 -12.98 5.11
C ASN A 47 -13.06 -12.65 4.68
N ARG A 48 -14.00 -12.83 5.60
CA ARG A 48 -15.43 -12.57 5.37
C ARG A 48 -15.82 -11.11 5.48
N GLN A 49 -15.01 -10.27 6.14
CA GLN A 49 -15.28 -8.85 6.29
C GLN A 49 -15.05 -8.10 4.98
N TRP A 50 -14.03 -8.50 4.23
CA TRP A 50 -13.63 -7.91 2.95
C TRP A 50 -13.57 -8.99 1.86
N PRO A 51 -14.72 -9.52 1.43
CA PRO A 51 -14.76 -10.61 0.46
C PRO A 51 -14.18 -10.17 -0.89
N CYS A 52 -13.52 -11.11 -1.57
CA CYS A 52 -12.94 -10.84 -2.88
C CYS A 52 -14.03 -10.67 -3.94
N ALA A 53 -13.97 -9.58 -4.70
CA ALA A 53 -14.86 -9.35 -5.83
C ALA A 53 -14.43 -10.19 -7.04
N ALA A 54 -15.39 -10.78 -7.75
CA ALA A 54 -15.12 -11.61 -8.92
C ALA A 54 -14.35 -10.83 -10.00
N GLY A 55 -13.29 -11.44 -10.54
CA GLY A 55 -12.43 -10.83 -11.56
C GLY A 55 -11.45 -9.76 -11.03
N GLN A 56 -11.55 -9.35 -9.77
CA GLN A 56 -10.64 -8.38 -9.17
C GLN A 56 -9.36 -9.03 -8.65
N LYS A 57 -8.28 -8.25 -8.67
CA LYS A 57 -6.98 -8.64 -8.12
C LYS A 57 -6.42 -7.52 -7.24
N TYR A 58 -5.88 -7.90 -6.10
CA TYR A 58 -5.40 -7.00 -5.05
C TYR A 58 -3.87 -6.99 -4.96
N TYR A 59 -3.19 -7.09 -6.11
CA TYR A 59 -1.74 -6.91 -6.21
C TYR A 59 -1.31 -5.49 -5.78
N GLY A 60 -0.01 -5.31 -5.56
CA GLY A 60 0.57 -4.05 -5.09
C GLY A 60 0.20 -2.85 -5.96
N ARG A 61 -0.32 -1.78 -5.34
CA ARG A 61 -0.57 -0.51 -6.02
C ARG A 61 -0.13 0.69 -5.18
N GLY A 62 0.29 1.74 -5.86
CA GLY A 62 0.60 3.04 -5.26
C GLY A 62 1.91 3.07 -4.47
N PRO A 63 2.12 4.15 -3.69
CA PRO A 63 3.40 4.45 -3.05
C PRO A 63 3.93 3.37 -2.10
N LEU A 64 3.04 2.68 -1.39
CA LEU A 64 3.41 1.62 -0.44
C LEU A 64 2.96 0.23 -0.92
N GLN A 65 2.67 0.08 -2.22
CA GLN A 65 2.26 -1.18 -2.84
C GLN A 65 1.20 -1.95 -2.03
N ILE A 66 0.10 -1.27 -1.66
CA ILE A 66 -0.98 -1.89 -0.88
C ILE A 66 -1.48 -3.15 -1.61
N SER A 67 -1.56 -4.25 -0.87
CA SER A 67 -1.82 -5.58 -1.38
C SER A 67 -2.85 -6.29 -0.48
N TRP A 68 -3.58 -7.27 -1.01
CA TRP A 68 -4.61 -8.06 -0.34
C TRP A 68 -5.98 -7.39 -0.13
N ASN A 69 -7.04 -8.17 -0.35
CA ASN A 69 -8.45 -7.76 -0.18
C ASN A 69 -8.72 -7.10 1.19
N TYR A 70 -8.15 -7.62 2.26
CA TYR A 70 -8.38 -7.10 3.61
C TYR A 70 -7.65 -5.78 3.93
N ASN A 71 -6.66 -5.39 3.14
CA ASN A 71 -6.06 -4.05 3.22
C ASN A 71 -6.77 -3.08 2.28
N TYR A 72 -7.18 -3.54 1.08
CA TYR A 72 -7.96 -2.71 0.14
C TYR A 72 -9.35 -2.34 0.64
N GLY A 73 -10.02 -3.24 1.37
CA GLY A 73 -11.37 -3.00 1.87
C GLY A 73 -11.51 -1.78 2.77
N PRO A 74 -10.68 -1.64 3.83
CA PRO A 74 -10.77 -0.51 4.76
C PRO A 74 -9.95 0.73 4.37
N ALA A 75 -9.07 0.65 3.37
CA ALA A 75 -8.23 1.76 2.91
C ALA A 75 -9.00 2.79 2.07
#